data_AF-A0A842UGH1-F1
#
_entry.id   AF-A0A842UGH1-F1
#
_cell.length_a   1.000
_cell.length_b   1.000
_cell.length_c   1.000
_cell.angle_alpha   90.00
_cell.angle_beta   90.00
_cell.angle_gamma   90.00
#
_symmetry.space_group_name_H-M   'P 1'
#
loop_
_entity.id
_entity.type
_entity.pdbx_description
1 polymer ?
#
loop_
_entity_poly.entity_id
_entity_poly.type
_entity_poly.pdbx_seq_one_letter_code
_entity_poly.pdbx_strand_id
1 'polypeptide(L)'
;MSLYNSLSILGPKVKKEAANFIDERYRVAYDYEIWDYQQVSFFRASIKKIYNYIGKLKPRTFVQKDCLEEAFSKLEDIEVLDQNAGEIAKEKVLPGEWSVMYILTGIIIFCVFYIKEWSLHSIIFTILLTTAVLIVMLIIRDLDNLRLKGEYLGYESGQQVFDVIGKPRYYYYAALVKGYTMKPVGKTFRIGFHEPGQKPIILTFRQDEDWRTVVKRAYYQGKMPGKSEKKD
;
A
#
# COMPACT_ATOMS: atom_id res chain seq x y z
N MET A 1 -6.55 13.73 -5.18
CA MET A 1 -6.71 14.33 -6.53
C MET A 1 -6.82 15.86 -6.50
N SER A 2 -7.51 16.46 -5.51
CA SER A 2 -7.66 17.92 -5.43
C SER A 2 -6.33 18.69 -5.41
N LEU A 3 -5.35 18.24 -4.61
CA LEU A 3 -4.04 18.92 -4.50
C LEU A 3 -3.32 19.10 -5.84
N TYR A 4 -3.31 18.06 -6.70
CA TYR A 4 -2.68 18.15 -8.03
C TYR A 4 -3.38 19.18 -8.92
N ASN A 5 -4.72 19.19 -8.88
CA ASN A 5 -5.54 20.10 -9.68
C ASN A 5 -5.33 21.55 -9.24
N SER A 6 -5.37 21.84 -7.93
CA SER A 6 -5.14 23.20 -7.40
C SER A 6 -3.73 23.70 -7.74
N LEU A 7 -2.71 22.85 -7.65
CA LEU A 7 -1.33 23.21 -8.02
C LEU A 7 -1.13 23.37 -9.54
N SER A 8 -1.93 22.69 -10.36
CA SER A 8 -1.82 22.76 -11.81
C SER A 8 -2.16 24.16 -12.37
N ILE A 9 -3.00 24.91 -11.65
CA ILE A 9 -3.46 26.27 -12.01
C ILE A 9 -2.32 27.31 -11.87
N LEU A 10 -1.31 27.02 -11.04
CA LEU A 10 -0.15 27.88 -10.80
C LEU A 10 0.86 27.86 -11.97
N GLY A 11 0.68 26.97 -12.95
CA GLY A 11 1.42 26.92 -14.20
C GLY A 11 2.11 25.59 -14.49
N PRO A 12 2.64 25.40 -15.71
CA PRO A 12 3.15 24.11 -16.18
C PRO A 12 4.37 23.61 -15.40
N LYS A 13 5.23 24.53 -14.93
CA LYS A 13 6.39 24.18 -14.10
C LYS A 13 5.96 23.62 -12.74
N VAL A 14 4.98 24.28 -12.10
CA VAL A 14 4.42 23.86 -10.81
C VAL A 14 3.69 22.53 -10.95
N LYS A 15 2.90 22.36 -12.02
CA LYS A 15 2.24 21.09 -12.35
C LYS A 15 3.21 19.92 -12.45
N LYS A 16 4.35 20.12 -13.13
CA LYS A 16 5.37 19.07 -13.31
C LYS A 16 6.03 18.71 -11.98
N GLU A 17 6.37 19.69 -11.16
CA GLU A 17 6.94 19.43 -9.83
C GLU A 17 5.94 18.76 -8.89
N ALA A 18 4.68 19.21 -8.89
CA ALA A 18 3.61 18.55 -8.14
C ALA A 18 3.45 17.07 -8.54
N ALA A 19 3.47 16.77 -9.84
CA ALA A 19 3.45 15.38 -10.33
C ALA A 19 4.68 14.58 -9.88
N ASN A 20 5.84 15.21 -9.71
CA ASN A 20 7.04 14.54 -9.21
C ASN A 20 6.95 14.24 -7.71
N PHE A 21 6.47 15.19 -6.92
CA PHE A 21 6.29 14.97 -5.48
C PHE A 21 5.24 13.91 -5.18
N ILE A 22 4.10 13.95 -5.87
CA ILE A 22 3.04 12.95 -5.71
C ILE A 22 3.56 11.57 -6.13
N ASP A 23 4.28 11.48 -7.26
CA ASP A 23 4.87 10.23 -7.73
C ASP A 23 5.92 9.66 -6.76
N GLU A 24 6.82 10.48 -6.22
CA GLU A 24 7.78 10.06 -5.20
C GLU A 24 7.06 9.52 -3.96
N ARG A 25 6.05 10.26 -3.46
CA ARG A 25 5.28 9.87 -2.28
C ARG A 25 4.57 8.53 -2.46
N TYR A 26 3.85 8.35 -3.56
CA TYR A 26 3.13 7.10 -3.81
C TYR A 26 4.07 5.91 -4.04
N ARG A 27 5.21 6.11 -4.72
CA ARG A 27 6.21 5.04 -4.86
C ARG A 27 6.70 4.56 -3.49
N VAL A 28 7.11 5.48 -2.62
CA VAL A 28 7.55 5.14 -1.26
C VAL A 28 6.44 4.46 -0.47
N ALA A 29 5.20 4.93 -0.57
CA ALA A 29 4.05 4.29 0.08
C ALA A 29 3.87 2.81 -0.32
N TYR A 30 4.21 2.45 -1.56
CA TYR A 30 4.13 1.07 -2.07
C TYR A 30 5.33 0.19 -1.71
N ASP A 31 6.45 0.80 -1.33
CA ASP A 31 7.69 0.10 -1.03
C ASP A 31 7.67 -0.52 0.39
N TYR A 32 6.80 0.01 1.25
CA TYR A 32 6.64 -0.39 2.64
C TYR A 32 5.29 -1.11 2.85
N GLU A 33 5.23 -2.03 3.81
CA GLU A 33 3.94 -2.55 4.27
C GLU A 33 3.15 -1.46 4.99
N ILE A 34 1.81 -1.49 4.94
CA ILE A 34 0.92 -0.49 5.57
C ILE A 34 1.25 -0.28 7.05
N TRP A 35 1.79 -1.31 7.69
CA TRP A 35 2.11 -1.36 9.11
C TRP A 35 3.54 -0.89 9.45
N ASP A 36 4.36 -0.56 8.45
CA ASP A 36 5.73 -0.14 8.70
C ASP A 36 5.78 1.33 9.15
N TYR A 37 6.08 1.53 10.42
CA TYR A 37 6.22 2.85 11.04
C TYR A 37 7.26 3.75 10.32
N GLN A 38 8.23 3.15 9.61
CA GLN A 38 9.16 3.93 8.79
C GLN A 38 8.45 4.75 7.71
N GLN A 39 7.29 4.32 7.21
CA GLN A 39 6.47 5.12 6.28
C GLN A 39 6.18 6.52 6.83
N VAL A 40 5.86 6.63 8.13
CA VAL A 40 5.47 7.90 8.75
C VAL A 40 6.60 8.93 8.65
N SER A 41 7.85 8.51 8.85
CA SER A 41 9.02 9.39 8.74
C SER A 41 9.23 9.91 7.31
N PHE A 42 9.10 9.03 6.32
CA PHE A 42 9.23 9.39 4.91
C PHE A 42 8.06 10.27 4.43
N PHE A 43 6.85 9.98 4.89
CA PHE A 43 5.68 10.79 4.59
C PHE A 43 5.84 12.22 5.10
N ARG A 44 6.25 12.41 6.36
CA ARG A 44 6.56 13.73 6.91
C ARG A 44 7.63 14.46 6.10
N ALA A 45 8.71 13.76 5.72
CA ALA A 45 9.75 14.34 4.87
C ALA A 45 9.21 14.78 3.49
N SER A 46 8.33 13.97 2.88
CA SER A 46 7.69 14.27 1.59
C SER A 46 6.75 15.48 1.67
N ILE A 47 5.91 15.55 2.71
CA ILE A 47 4.99 16.67 2.95
C ILE A 47 5.78 17.95 3.17
N LYS A 48 6.85 17.91 3.98
CA LYS A 48 7.72 19.06 4.22
C LYS A 48 8.37 19.58 2.94
N LYS A 49 8.78 18.69 2.01
CA LYS A 49 9.30 19.11 0.68
C LYS A 49 8.24 19.88 -0.10
N ILE A 50 6.99 19.41 -0.09
CA ILE A 50 5.87 20.06 -0.79
C ILE A 50 5.56 21.42 -0.15
N TYR A 51 5.45 21.50 1.19
CA TYR A 51 5.27 22.77 1.91
C TYR A 51 6.35 23.80 1.55
N ASN A 52 7.62 23.38 1.59
CA ASN A 52 8.75 24.25 1.25
C ASN A 52 8.74 24.70 -0.20
N TYR A 53 8.22 23.89 -1.12
CA TYR A 53 8.10 24.24 -2.53
C TYR A 53 6.97 25.24 -2.75
N ILE A 54 5.79 24.95 -2.21
CA ILE A 54 4.58 25.79 -2.34
C ILE A 54 4.80 27.14 -1.64
N GLY A 55 5.40 27.17 -0.45
CA GLY A 55 5.69 28.40 0.29
C GLY A 55 6.68 29.35 -0.42
N LYS A 56 7.41 28.86 -1.44
CA LYS A 56 8.28 29.71 -2.28
C LYS A 56 7.55 30.29 -3.50
N LEU A 57 6.33 29.82 -3.78
CA LEU A 57 5.54 30.32 -4.91
C LEU A 57 4.97 31.69 -4.55
N LYS A 58 5.13 32.65 -5.45
CA LYS A 58 4.53 33.97 -5.33
C LYS A 58 3.29 34.02 -6.23
N PRO A 59 2.06 34.01 -5.68
CA PRO A 59 0.85 34.10 -6.50
C PRO A 59 0.80 35.47 -7.18
N ARG A 60 0.43 35.50 -8.45
CA ARG A 60 0.33 36.74 -9.26
C ARG A 60 -1.11 37.22 -9.43
N THR A 61 -2.08 36.35 -9.17
CA THR A 61 -3.52 36.62 -9.33
C THR A 61 -4.28 36.17 -8.09
N PHE A 62 -5.48 36.71 -7.89
CA PHE A 62 -6.37 36.32 -6.80
C PHE A 62 -6.70 34.82 -6.85
N VAL A 63 -7.05 34.30 -8.04
CA VAL A 63 -7.29 32.87 -8.26
C VAL A 63 -6.09 32.01 -7.85
N GLN A 64 -4.87 32.43 -8.18
CA GLN A 64 -3.67 31.70 -7.76
C GLN A 64 -3.44 31.74 -6.25
N LYS A 65 -3.85 32.82 -5.58
CA LYS A 65 -3.77 32.93 -4.12
C LYS A 65 -4.75 31.97 -3.46
N ASP A 66 -6.01 31.96 -3.90
CA ASP A 66 -7.05 31.06 -3.39
C ASP A 66 -6.66 29.59 -3.61
N CYS A 67 -6.16 29.22 -4.79
CA CYS A 67 -5.68 27.87 -5.07
C CYS A 67 -4.47 27.48 -4.20
N LEU A 68 -3.64 28.43 -3.80
CA LEU A 68 -2.50 28.19 -2.91
C LEU A 68 -2.98 27.92 -1.47
N GLU A 69 -3.93 28.72 -0.99
CA GLU A 69 -4.57 28.51 0.32
C GLU A 69 -5.32 27.18 0.38
N GLU A 70 -6.06 26.82 -0.68
CA GLU A 70 -6.68 25.50 -0.80
C GLU A 70 -5.64 24.37 -0.80
N ALA A 71 -4.52 24.54 -1.51
CA ALA A 71 -3.45 23.55 -1.53
C ALA A 71 -2.82 23.36 -0.14
N PHE A 72 -2.66 24.43 0.65
CA PHE A 72 -2.19 24.32 2.04
C PHE A 72 -3.19 23.61 2.94
N SER A 73 -4.48 23.96 2.87
CA SER A 73 -5.53 23.26 3.62
C SER A 73 -5.56 21.77 3.26
N LYS A 74 -5.40 21.41 1.98
CA LYS A 74 -5.35 20.00 1.57
C LYS A 74 -4.11 19.26 2.03
N LEU A 75 -2.98 19.95 2.20
CA LEU A 75 -1.79 19.33 2.76
C LEU A 75 -1.93 19.05 4.25
N GLU A 76 -2.59 19.95 4.97
CA GLU A 76 -2.94 19.75 6.38
C GLU A 76 -3.91 18.57 6.55
N ASP A 77 -4.96 18.50 5.72
CA ASP A 77 -5.87 17.34 5.67
C ASP A 77 -5.09 16.02 5.47
N ILE A 78 -4.12 16.01 4.54
CA ILE A 78 -3.29 14.82 4.27
C ILE A 78 -2.40 14.49 5.47
N GLU A 79 -1.83 15.48 6.15
CA GLU A 79 -1.00 15.25 7.34
C GLU A 79 -1.80 14.65 8.49
N VAL A 80 -3.03 15.14 8.72
CA VAL A 80 -3.93 14.57 9.73
C VAL A 80 -4.32 13.14 9.36
N LEU A 81 -4.65 12.87 8.09
CA LEU A 81 -4.94 11.52 7.62
C LEU A 81 -3.75 10.56 7.80
N ASP A 82 -2.52 11.02 7.52
CA ASP A 82 -1.30 10.24 7.72
C ASP A 82 -1.04 9.94 9.21
N GLN A 83 -1.30 10.91 10.09
CA GLN A 83 -1.19 10.72 11.54
C GLN A 83 -2.19 9.69 12.05
N ASN A 84 -3.46 9.82 11.65
CA ASN A 84 -4.51 8.86 12.00
C ASN A 84 -4.20 7.46 11.45
N ALA A 85 -3.75 7.37 10.21
CA ALA A 85 -3.33 6.09 9.62
C ALA A 85 -2.15 5.48 10.37
N GLY A 86 -1.19 6.30 10.82
CA GLY A 86 -0.07 5.84 11.65
C GLY A 86 -0.47 5.40 13.06
N GLU A 87 -1.54 5.95 13.62
CA GLU A 87 -2.12 5.49 14.89
C GLU A 87 -2.86 4.16 14.72
N ILE A 88 -3.73 4.05 13.71
CA ILE A 88 -4.40 2.79 13.34
C ILE A 88 -3.37 1.70 13.03
N ALA A 89 -2.25 2.05 12.39
CA ALA A 89 -1.18 1.10 12.12
C ALA A 89 -0.56 0.48 13.38
N LYS A 90 -0.62 1.17 14.53
CA LYS A 90 -0.15 0.66 15.82
C LYS A 90 -1.17 -0.25 16.51
N GLU A 91 -2.43 -0.20 16.11
CA GLU A 91 -3.51 -1.03 16.66
C GLU A 91 -3.52 -2.47 16.10
N LYS A 92 -2.51 -2.82 15.29
CA LYS A 92 -2.37 -4.19 14.77
C LYS A 92 -2.31 -5.20 15.91
N VAL A 93 -3.06 -6.29 15.78
CA VAL A 93 -3.13 -7.34 16.78
C VAL A 93 -1.74 -7.95 16.98
N LEU A 94 -1.27 -7.92 18.23
CA LEU A 94 0.05 -8.45 18.58
C LEU A 94 0.07 -9.98 18.44
N PRO A 95 1.23 -10.61 18.17
CA PRO A 95 1.34 -12.06 18.08
C PRO A 95 0.82 -12.81 19.32
N GLY A 96 0.93 -12.19 20.50
CA GLY A 96 0.39 -12.73 21.75
C GLY A 96 -1.14 -12.72 21.79
N GLU A 97 -1.78 -11.67 21.32
CA GLU A 97 -3.24 -11.56 21.24
C GLU A 97 -3.82 -12.57 20.25
N TRP A 98 -3.15 -12.77 19.12
CA TRP A 98 -3.44 -13.86 18.18
C TRP A 98 -3.41 -15.23 18.86
N SER A 99 -2.42 -15.49 19.72
CA SER A 99 -2.33 -16.75 20.46
C SER A 99 -3.52 -16.94 21.39
N VAL A 100 -3.96 -15.89 22.09
CA VAL A 100 -5.16 -15.93 22.93
C VAL A 100 -6.41 -16.23 22.10
N MET A 101 -6.58 -15.61 20.92
CA MET A 101 -7.71 -15.90 20.03
C MET A 101 -7.73 -17.36 19.57
N TYR A 102 -6.57 -17.94 19.21
CA TYR A 102 -6.50 -19.35 18.82
C TYR A 102 -6.85 -20.29 19.97
N ILE A 103 -6.37 -20.00 21.18
CA ILE A 103 -6.70 -20.78 22.38
C ILE A 103 -8.21 -20.71 22.65
N LEU A 104 -8.80 -19.52 22.63
CA LEU A 104 -10.23 -19.33 22.87
C LEU A 104 -11.08 -20.05 21.81
N THR A 105 -10.70 -19.92 20.55
CA THR A 105 -11.34 -20.64 19.42
C THR A 105 -11.26 -22.14 19.63
N GLY A 106 -10.10 -22.66 20.05
CA GLY A 106 -9.90 -24.07 20.38
C GLY A 106 -10.79 -24.54 21.52
N ILE A 107 -10.93 -23.75 22.59
CA ILE A 107 -11.83 -24.05 23.72
C ILE A 107 -13.29 -24.11 23.25
N ILE A 108 -13.74 -23.15 22.44
CA ILE A 108 -15.10 -23.14 21.89
C ILE A 108 -15.35 -24.40 21.08
N ILE A 109 -14.44 -24.74 20.16
CA ILE A 109 -14.56 -25.97 19.35
C ILE A 109 -14.60 -27.20 20.26
N PHE A 110 -13.72 -27.27 21.26
CA PHE A 110 -13.69 -28.38 22.21
C PHE A 110 -15.01 -28.53 22.98
N CYS A 111 -15.58 -27.43 23.49
CA CYS A 111 -16.88 -27.43 24.17
C CYS A 111 -18.00 -27.93 23.25
N VAL A 112 -17.99 -27.51 21.98
CA VAL A 112 -19.00 -27.89 20.98
C VAL A 112 -18.92 -29.38 20.65
N PHE A 113 -17.71 -29.96 20.64
CA PHE A 113 -17.52 -31.40 20.52
C PHE A 113 -17.88 -32.16 21.80
N TYR A 114 -17.68 -31.56 22.99
CA TYR A 114 -18.00 -32.19 24.26
C TYR A 114 -19.51 -32.35 24.50
N ILE A 115 -20.31 -31.37 24.06
CA ILE A 115 -21.78 -31.39 24.18
C ILE A 115 -22.41 -32.33 23.12
N LYS A 116 -21.63 -32.81 22.15
CA LYS A 116 -22.12 -33.61 21.04
C LYS A 116 -22.75 -34.92 21.51
N GLU A 117 -24.00 -35.13 21.15
CA GLU A 117 -24.69 -36.41 21.30
C GLU A 117 -24.51 -37.29 20.04
N TRP A 118 -24.77 -38.59 20.16
CA TRP A 118 -24.68 -39.53 19.02
C TRP A 118 -25.87 -39.44 18.04
N SER A 119 -26.72 -38.42 18.17
CA SER A 119 -27.81 -38.17 17.24
C SER A 119 -27.29 -37.50 15.97
N LEU A 120 -27.83 -37.88 14.80
CA LEU A 120 -27.45 -37.31 13.51
C LEU A 120 -27.62 -35.78 13.47
N HIS A 121 -28.68 -35.26 14.10
CA HIS A 121 -28.94 -33.82 14.22
C HIS A 121 -27.81 -33.11 14.98
N SER A 122 -27.40 -33.65 16.14
CA SER A 122 -26.32 -33.07 16.95
C SER A 122 -25.00 -33.04 16.16
N ILE A 123 -24.67 -34.12 15.44
CA ILE A 123 -23.45 -34.19 14.61
C ILE A 123 -23.45 -33.09 13.54
N ILE A 124 -24.55 -32.92 12.81
CA ILE A 124 -24.66 -31.89 11.76
C ILE A 124 -24.54 -30.49 12.37
N PHE A 125 -25.19 -30.23 13.50
CA PHE A 125 -25.11 -28.93 14.19
C PHE A 125 -23.69 -28.62 14.67
N THR A 126 -22.99 -29.60 15.26
CA THR A 126 -21.59 -29.45 15.69
C THR A 126 -20.70 -29.09 14.50
N ILE A 127 -20.82 -29.79 13.36
CA ILE A 127 -20.02 -29.51 12.16
C ILE A 127 -20.28 -28.09 11.64
N LEU A 128 -21.56 -27.69 11.54
CA LEU A 128 -21.93 -26.35 11.07
C LEU A 128 -21.38 -25.26 11.98
N LEU A 129 -21.48 -25.44 13.30
CA LEU A 129 -21.04 -24.46 14.27
C LEU A 129 -19.50 -24.35 14.30
N THR A 130 -18.78 -25.46 14.28
CA THR A 130 -17.32 -25.47 14.14
C THR A 130 -16.88 -24.76 12.85
N THR A 131 -17.55 -25.04 11.73
CA THR A 131 -17.26 -24.39 10.45
C THR A 131 -17.51 -22.88 10.53
N ALA A 132 -18.62 -22.45 11.13
CA ALA A 132 -18.93 -21.04 11.31
C ALA A 132 -17.86 -20.31 12.15
N VAL A 133 -17.43 -20.91 13.26
CA VAL A 133 -16.37 -20.36 14.12
C VAL A 133 -15.05 -20.24 13.35
N LEU A 134 -14.67 -21.24 12.56
CA LEU A 134 -13.47 -21.19 11.73
C LEU A 134 -13.56 -20.11 10.65
N ILE A 135 -14.72 -19.95 9.99
CA ILE A 135 -14.93 -18.90 9.00
C ILE A 135 -14.80 -17.52 9.64
N VAL A 136 -15.39 -17.30 10.83
CA VAL A 136 -15.25 -16.03 11.56
C VAL A 136 -13.78 -15.75 11.88
N MET A 137 -13.03 -16.75 12.34
CA MET A 137 -11.60 -16.61 12.62
C MET A 137 -10.79 -16.24 11.36
N LEU A 138 -11.11 -16.84 10.21
CA LEU A 138 -10.50 -16.49 8.93
C LEU A 138 -10.85 -15.06 8.49
N ILE A 139 -12.09 -14.62 8.69
CA ILE A 139 -12.52 -13.24 8.39
C ILE A 139 -11.76 -12.24 9.25
N ILE A 140 -11.64 -12.48 10.56
CA ILE A 140 -10.89 -11.60 11.48
C ILE A 140 -9.42 -11.52 11.04
N ARG A 141 -8.81 -12.66 10.67
CA ARG A 141 -7.44 -12.70 10.17
C ARG A 141 -7.27 -11.91 8.88
N ASP A 142 -8.21 -12.00 7.97
CA ASP A 142 -8.15 -11.29 6.71
C ASP A 142 -8.36 -9.77 6.93
N LEU A 143 -9.24 -9.39 7.86
CA LEU A 143 -9.43 -8.00 8.31
C LEU A 143 -8.17 -7.41 8.96
N ASP A 144 -7.53 -8.12 9.89
CA ASP A 144 -6.29 -7.69 10.56
C ASP A 144 -5.13 -7.53 9.56
N ASN A 145 -5.13 -8.30 8.49
CA ASN A 145 -4.13 -8.16 7.43
C ASN A 145 -4.51 -7.10 6.37
N LEU A 146 -5.65 -6.42 6.50
CA LEU A 146 -6.23 -5.52 5.49
C LEU A 146 -6.29 -6.16 4.09
N ARG A 147 -6.51 -7.47 4.07
CA ARG A 147 -6.64 -8.26 2.83
C ARG A 147 -8.09 -8.56 2.60
N LEU A 148 -8.62 -8.15 1.45
CA LEU A 148 -9.91 -8.60 0.97
C LEU A 148 -9.68 -9.44 -0.27
N LYS A 149 -10.16 -10.69 -0.28
CA LYS A 149 -9.94 -11.65 -1.38
C LYS A 149 -8.45 -11.90 -1.71
N GLY A 150 -7.57 -11.76 -0.72
CA GLY A 150 -6.12 -11.96 -0.89
C GLY A 150 -5.35 -10.75 -1.43
N GLU A 151 -6.03 -9.63 -1.68
CA GLU A 151 -5.43 -8.40 -2.21
C GLU A 151 -5.45 -7.28 -1.16
N TYR A 152 -4.44 -6.40 -1.19
CA TYR A 152 -4.40 -5.22 -0.31
C TYR A 152 -5.46 -4.19 -0.75
N LEU A 153 -6.43 -3.94 0.13
CA LEU A 153 -7.42 -2.86 0.01
C LEU A 153 -6.69 -1.52 -0.02
N GLY A 154 -6.45 -0.99 -1.23
CA GLY A 154 -5.79 0.31 -1.41
C GLY A 154 -4.79 0.34 -2.56
N TYR A 155 -4.30 -0.83 -3.01
CA TYR A 155 -3.31 -0.85 -4.08
C TYR A 155 -3.85 -0.24 -5.37
N GLU A 156 -5.02 -0.67 -5.84
CA GLU A 156 -5.64 -0.17 -7.08
C GLU A 156 -6.09 1.29 -6.98
N SER A 157 -6.61 1.73 -5.83
CA SER A 157 -7.01 3.12 -5.61
C SER A 157 -5.82 4.08 -5.73
N GLY A 158 -4.67 3.71 -5.17
CA GLY A 158 -3.46 4.51 -5.33
C GLY A 158 -2.89 4.48 -6.76
N GLN A 159 -3.11 3.42 -7.55
CA GLN A 159 -2.63 3.36 -8.94
C GLN A 159 -3.32 4.41 -9.82
N GLN A 160 -4.60 4.70 -9.56
CA GLN A 160 -5.36 5.73 -10.28
C GLN A 160 -4.74 7.12 -10.14
N VAL A 161 -3.97 7.37 -9.07
CA VAL A 161 -3.27 8.64 -8.89
C VAL A 161 -2.20 8.84 -9.95
N PHE A 162 -1.51 7.78 -10.36
CA PHE A 162 -0.53 7.86 -11.45
C PHE A 162 -1.20 8.24 -12.78
N ASP A 163 -2.38 7.67 -13.06
CA ASP A 163 -3.15 7.98 -14.25
C ASP A 163 -3.52 9.48 -14.30
N VAL A 164 -3.95 10.05 -13.16
CA VAL A 164 -4.32 11.47 -13.05
C VAL A 164 -3.13 12.42 -13.20
N ILE A 165 -1.96 12.09 -12.64
CA ILE A 165 -0.76 12.92 -12.77
C ILE A 165 -0.03 12.71 -14.12
N GLY A 166 -0.58 11.84 -14.98
CA GLY A 166 -0.04 11.54 -16.31
C GLY A 166 1.24 10.71 -16.30
N LYS A 167 1.42 9.84 -15.29
CA LYS A 167 2.56 8.93 -15.19
C LYS A 167 2.11 7.47 -15.32
N PRO A 168 2.95 6.57 -15.87
CA PRO A 168 2.64 5.14 -15.87
C PRO A 168 2.49 4.61 -14.45
N ARG A 169 1.57 3.67 -14.24
CA ARG A 169 1.37 2.95 -12.96
C ARG A 169 2.67 2.33 -12.45
N TYR A 170 2.85 2.25 -11.13
CA TYR A 170 4.08 1.76 -10.49
C TYR A 170 3.81 0.56 -9.61
N TYR A 171 4.62 -0.49 -9.75
CA TYR A 171 4.50 -1.72 -9.00
C TYR A 171 5.82 -2.03 -8.27
N TYR A 172 5.73 -2.39 -6.99
CA TYR A 172 6.88 -2.84 -6.23
C TYR A 172 7.14 -4.33 -6.51
N TYR A 173 8.36 -4.68 -6.93
CA TYR A 173 8.69 -6.04 -7.37
C TYR A 173 8.41 -7.10 -6.29
N ALA A 174 8.82 -6.85 -5.04
CA ALA A 174 8.61 -7.83 -3.97
C ALA A 174 7.12 -8.08 -3.71
N ALA A 175 6.29 -7.04 -3.83
CA ALA A 175 4.84 -7.16 -3.68
C ALA A 175 4.20 -7.96 -4.84
N LEU A 176 4.69 -7.78 -6.08
CA LEU A 176 4.28 -8.57 -7.24
C LEU A 176 4.62 -10.06 -7.08
N VAL A 177 5.84 -10.39 -6.61
CA VAL A 177 6.28 -11.77 -6.44
C VAL A 177 5.51 -12.47 -5.32
N LYS A 178 5.22 -11.76 -4.23
CA LYS A 178 4.44 -12.29 -3.09
C LYS A 178 2.93 -12.41 -3.38
N GLY A 179 2.46 -11.96 -4.55
CA GLY A 179 1.03 -11.98 -4.92
C GLY A 179 0.19 -10.97 -4.16
N TYR A 180 0.80 -9.92 -3.61
CA TYR A 180 0.12 -8.89 -2.83
C TYR A 180 -0.56 -7.84 -3.71
N THR A 181 -0.23 -7.84 -5.00
CA THR A 181 -0.68 -6.84 -5.97
C THR A 181 -1.25 -7.54 -7.20
N MET A 182 -2.25 -6.90 -7.80
CA MET A 182 -2.81 -7.35 -9.07
C MET A 182 -1.74 -7.38 -10.17
N LYS A 183 -1.94 -8.24 -11.17
CA LYS A 183 -1.12 -8.27 -12.39
C LYS A 183 -1.03 -6.84 -12.96
N PRO A 184 0.15 -6.38 -13.41
CA PRO A 184 0.29 -5.04 -13.97
C PRO A 184 -0.74 -4.76 -15.06
N VAL A 185 -1.43 -3.62 -14.94
CA VAL A 185 -2.49 -3.18 -15.85
C VAL A 185 -2.06 -1.91 -16.56
N GLY A 186 -2.42 -1.78 -17.84
CA GLY A 186 -2.16 -0.61 -18.67
C GLY A 186 -1.08 -0.84 -19.71
N LYS A 187 -1.09 -0.03 -20.77
CA LYS A 187 -0.20 -0.15 -21.94
C LYS A 187 1.29 -0.11 -21.55
N THR A 188 1.62 0.71 -20.56
CA THR A 188 2.97 0.83 -20.00
C THR A 188 2.89 0.93 -18.48
N PHE A 189 3.80 0.26 -17.78
CA PHE A 189 3.89 0.31 -16.32
C PHE A 189 5.36 0.31 -15.87
N ARG A 190 5.58 0.72 -14.62
CA ARG A 190 6.89 0.80 -13.99
C ARG A 190 7.01 -0.27 -12.91
N ILE A 191 8.14 -0.95 -12.83
CA ILE A 191 8.47 -1.83 -11.68
C ILE A 191 9.71 -1.29 -10.97
N GLY A 192 9.60 -1.13 -9.65
CA GLY A 192 10.72 -0.81 -8.78
C GLY A 192 11.40 -2.04 -8.21
N PHE A 193 12.74 -2.09 -8.33
CA PHE A 193 13.62 -3.10 -7.76
C PHE A 193 14.52 -2.45 -6.72
N HIS A 194 14.27 -2.74 -5.45
CA HIS A 194 15.08 -2.27 -4.31
C HIS A 194 14.56 -2.88 -3.01
N GLU A 195 15.32 -2.68 -1.93
CA GLU A 195 14.82 -2.87 -0.57
C GLU A 195 14.10 -1.61 -0.08
N PRO A 196 13.14 -1.72 0.86
CA PRO A 196 12.45 -0.56 1.41
C PRO A 196 13.43 0.51 1.91
N GLY A 197 13.21 1.77 1.54
CA GLY A 197 14.07 2.90 1.93
C GLY A 197 15.32 3.12 1.08
N GLN A 198 15.68 2.18 0.20
CA GLN A 198 16.76 2.40 -0.78
C GLN A 198 16.27 3.13 -2.03
N LYS A 199 17.20 3.73 -2.78
CA LYS A 199 16.86 4.34 -4.07
C LYS A 199 16.39 3.25 -5.05
N PRO A 200 15.17 3.36 -5.59
CA PRO A 200 14.61 2.33 -6.47
C PRO A 200 15.31 2.33 -7.82
N ILE A 201 15.66 1.14 -8.32
CA ILE A 201 15.93 0.94 -9.74
C ILE A 201 14.57 0.74 -10.41
N ILE A 202 14.13 1.72 -11.21
CA ILE A 202 12.82 1.68 -11.86
C ILE A 202 12.99 1.33 -13.32
N LEU A 203 12.36 0.24 -13.74
CA LEU A 203 12.28 -0.15 -15.14
C LEU A 203 10.85 0.10 -15.64
N THR A 204 10.73 0.53 -16.90
CA THR A 204 9.44 0.73 -17.56
C THR A 204 9.23 -0.38 -18.57
N PHE A 205 8.04 -0.96 -18.59
CA PHE A 205 7.67 -2.12 -19.39
C PHE A 205 6.43 -1.80 -20.21
N ARG A 206 6.23 -2.55 -21.28
CA ARG A 206 4.98 -2.57 -22.04
C ARG A 206 4.15 -3.80 -21.69
N GLN A 207 2.83 -3.69 -21.84
CA GLN A 207 1.88 -4.75 -21.42
C GLN A 207 2.03 -6.06 -22.19
N ASP A 208 2.53 -6.00 -23.43
CA ASP A 208 2.82 -7.13 -24.31
C ASP A 208 4.08 -7.90 -23.89
N GLU A 209 4.92 -7.33 -23.03
CA GLU A 209 6.08 -8.01 -22.48
C GLU A 209 5.72 -8.82 -21.24
N ASP A 210 6.10 -10.10 -21.19
CA ASP A 210 6.07 -10.86 -19.95
C ASP A 210 7.08 -10.27 -18.98
N TRP A 211 6.58 -9.51 -18.01
CA TRP A 211 7.39 -8.86 -16.98
C TRP A 211 8.31 -9.85 -16.26
N ARG A 212 7.90 -11.12 -16.10
CA ARG A 212 8.74 -12.17 -15.47
C ARG A 212 9.98 -12.46 -16.32
N THR A 213 9.82 -12.52 -17.63
CA THR A 213 10.93 -12.74 -18.58
C THR A 213 11.88 -11.55 -18.62
N VAL A 214 11.36 -10.32 -18.54
CA VAL A 214 12.20 -9.11 -18.52
C VAL A 214 12.91 -8.93 -17.17
N VAL A 215 12.24 -9.25 -16.06
CA VAL A 215 12.84 -9.34 -14.71
C VAL A 215 14.01 -10.32 -14.72
N LYS A 216 13.82 -11.55 -15.24
CA LYS A 216 14.90 -12.53 -15.35
C LYS A 216 16.08 -11.95 -16.15
N ARG A 217 15.82 -11.32 -17.30
CA ARG A 217 16.88 -10.66 -18.09
C ARG A 217 17.59 -9.55 -17.32
N ALA A 218 16.86 -8.69 -16.61
CA ALA A 218 17.45 -7.62 -15.81
C ALA A 218 18.28 -8.16 -14.62
N TYR A 219 17.83 -9.27 -14.02
CA TYR A 219 18.56 -10.00 -12.98
C TYR A 219 19.88 -10.58 -13.53
N TYR A 220 19.83 -11.27 -14.67
CA TYR A 220 21.04 -11.83 -15.31
C TYR A 220 22.00 -10.77 -15.86
N GLN A 221 21.52 -9.55 -16.17
CA GLN A 221 22.36 -8.42 -16.57
C GLN A 221 23.03 -7.69 -15.39
N GLY A 222 22.87 -8.17 -14.14
CA GLY A 222 23.48 -7.55 -12.96
C GLY A 222 22.87 -6.20 -12.58
N LYS A 223 21.66 -5.89 -13.07
CA LYS A 223 20.97 -4.62 -12.82
C LYS A 223 20.05 -4.65 -11.60
N MET A 224 20.09 -5.71 -10.80
CA MET A 224 19.28 -5.84 -9.58
C MET A 224 20.17 -5.89 -8.32
N PRO A 225 19.73 -5.27 -7.21
CA PRO A 225 20.40 -5.40 -5.92
C PRO A 225 20.32 -6.85 -5.44
N GLY A 226 21.45 -7.43 -5.01
CA GLY A 226 21.52 -8.82 -4.53
C GLY A 226 22.75 -9.61 -4.97
N LYS A 227 23.66 -9.04 -5.77
CA LYS A 227 24.98 -9.64 -6.04
C LYS A 227 26.07 -8.93 -5.23
N SER A 228 25.99 -8.96 -3.90
CA SER A 228 27.24 -9.14 -3.17
C SER A 228 27.59 -10.61 -3.35
N GLU A 229 28.75 -10.85 -3.95
CA GLU A 229 29.32 -12.18 -4.12
C GLU A 229 29.27 -12.91 -2.77
N LYS A 230 28.48 -13.99 -2.67
CA LYS A 230 28.95 -15.14 -1.90
C LYS A 230 30.15 -15.66 -2.68
N LYS A 231 31.33 -15.07 -2.41
CA LYS A 231 32.60 -15.74 -2.67
C LYS A 231 32.76 -16.76 -1.56
N ASP A 232 32.89 -18.00 -2.01
CA ASP A 232 33.14 -19.20 -1.22
C ASP A 232 34.30 -19.02 -0.23
#